data_AF-A0A512DJS7-F1
#
_entry.id   AF-A0A512DJS7-F1
#
_cell.length_a   1.000
_cell.length_b   1.000
_cell.length_c   1.000
_cell.angle_alpha   90.00
_cell.angle_beta   90.00
_cell.angle_gamma   90.00
#
_symmetry.space_group_name_H-M   'P 1'
#
loop_
_entity.id
_entity.type
_entity.pdbx_description
1 polymer ?
#
loop_
_entity_poly.entity_id
_entity_poly.type
_entity_poly.pdbx_seq_one_letter_code
_entity_poly.pdbx_strand_id
1 'polypeptide(L)' 'MKIVERRQSGYLMECGCARGGQFVQHRPALASECPKCGKIGLMTPLVTEWMMARDSVKLDAAD' A
#
# COMPACT_ATOMS: atom_id res chain seq x y z
N MET A 1 -6.21 -0.12 -4.54
CA MET A 1 -4.79 0.18 -4.32
C MET A 1 -4.48 -0.24 -2.90
N LYS A 2 -3.33 -0.86 -2.64
CA LYS A 2 -2.93 -1.31 -1.31
C LYS A 2 -1.42 -1.19 -1.14
N ILE A 3 -0.96 -1.09 0.09
CA ILE A 3 0.46 -1.26 0.42
C ILE A 3 0.75 -2.76 0.45
N VAL A 4 1.83 -3.17 -0.19
CA VAL A 4 2.32 -4.55 -0.17
C VAL A 4 3.48 -4.68 0.82
N GLU A 5 4.36 -3.68 0.85
CA GLU A 5 5.60 -3.71 1.62
C GLU A 5 5.97 -2.30 2.08
N ARG A 6 6.54 -2.19 3.27
CA ARG A 6 7.21 -0.96 3.71
C ARG A 6 8.70 -1.04 3.37
N ARG A 7 9.20 -0.05 2.63
CA ARG A 7 10.62 0.12 2.28
C ARG A 7 11.24 1.28 3.04
N GLN A 8 12.56 1.40 3.03
CA GLN A 8 13.24 2.54 3.67
C GLN A 8 12.75 3.89 3.10
N SER A 9 12.69 3.98 1.77
CA SER A 9 12.31 5.20 1.04
C SER A 9 10.80 5.46 0.97
N GLY A 10 9.95 4.54 1.44
CA GLY A 10 8.50 4.69 1.35
C GLY A 10 7.72 3.37 1.39
N TYR A 11 6.71 3.24 0.53
CA TYR A 11 5.84 2.07 0.46
C TYR A 11 5.81 1.49 -0.95
N LEU A 12 5.89 0.17 -1.06
CA LEU A 12 5.58 -0.53 -2.29
C LEU A 12 4.06 -0.66 -2.39
N MET A 13 3.48 -0.04 -3.40
CA MET A 13 2.05 0.03 -3.66
C MET A 13 1.66 -0.91 -4.79
N GLU A 14 0.47 -1.51 -4.72
CA GLU A 14 -0.16 -2.23 -5.83
C GLU A 14 -1.52 -1.58 -6.16
N CYS A 15 -1.71 -1.13 -7.40
CA CYS A 15 -2.94 -0.43 -7.80
C CYS A 15 -4.15 -1.35 -7.99
N GLY A 16 -3.94 -2.52 -8.59
CA GLY A 16 -5.00 -3.44 -9.06
C GLY A 16 -5.68 -3.00 -10.36
N CYS A 17 -5.09 -2.08 -11.13
CA CYS A 17 -5.61 -1.74 -12.46
C CYS A 17 -5.20 -2.80 -13.50
N ALA A 18 -5.96 -2.91 -14.60
CA ALA A 18 -5.66 -3.86 -15.70
C ALA A 18 -4.26 -3.66 -16.32
N ARG A 19 -3.68 -2.47 -16.15
CA ARG A 19 -2.31 -2.13 -16.56
C ARG A 19 -1.23 -2.57 -15.55
N GLY A 20 -1.62 -3.36 -14.55
CA GLY A 20 -0.80 -4.18 -13.64
C GLY A 20 0.56 -3.58 -13.28
N GLY A 21 0.68 -2.98 -12.10
CA GLY A 21 1.97 -2.49 -11.66
C GLY A 21 2.06 -2.30 -10.17
N GLN A 22 3.17 -2.78 -9.61
CA GLN A 22 3.69 -2.29 -8.35
C GLN A 22 4.49 -1.01 -8.60
N PHE A 23 4.41 -0.06 -7.68
CA PHE A 23 5.16 1.18 -7.76
C PHE A 23 5.54 1.67 -6.36
N VAL A 24 6.61 2.44 -6.27
CA VAL A 24 7.07 2.96 -4.97
C VAL A 24 6.46 4.33 -4.74
N GLN A 25 5.72 4.47 -3.65
CA GLN A 25 5.33 5.76 -3.11
C GLN A 25 6.37 6.23 -2.11
N HIS A 26 7.13 7.27 -2.46
CA HIS A 26 8.09 7.89 -1.56
C HIS A 26 7.40 8.70 -0.46
N ARG A 27 8.05 8.81 0.71
CA ARG A 27 7.62 9.69 1.82
C ARG A 27 8.30 11.06 1.73
N PRO A 28 7.66 12.15 2.19
CA PRO A 28 6.29 12.23 2.71
C PRO A 28 5.25 12.31 1.57
N ALA A 29 4.08 11.69 1.74
CA ALA A 29 2.97 11.79 0.78
C ALA A 29 1.62 11.70 1.48
N LEU A 30 0.70 12.60 1.14
CA LEU A 30 -0.70 12.58 1.63
C LEU A 30 -1.58 11.64 0.81
N ALA A 31 -1.24 11.48 -0.46
CA ALA A 31 -1.92 10.59 -1.39
C ALA A 31 -0.90 9.89 -2.30
N SER A 32 -1.30 8.77 -2.86
CA SER A 32 -0.57 8.02 -3.85
C SER A 32 -1.36 7.97 -5.14
N GLU A 33 -0.69 8.27 -6.26
CA GLU A 33 -1.27 8.19 -7.60
C GLU A 33 -0.62 7.03 -8.35
N CYS A 34 -1.44 6.16 -8.95
CA CYS A 34 -0.92 5.11 -9.79
C CYS A 34 -0.37 5.68 -11.11
N PRO A 35 0.91 5.49 -11.44
CA PRO A 35 1.52 6.06 -12.65
C PRO A 35 0.99 5.46 -13.96
N LYS A 36 0.18 4.40 -13.91
CA LYS A 36 -0.37 3.71 -15.08
C LYS A 36 -1.80 4.12 -15.44
N CYS A 37 -2.60 4.49 -14.45
CA CYS A 37 -4.02 4.79 -14.64
C CYS A 37 -4.52 6.05 -13.92
N GLY A 38 -3.66 6.78 -13.20
CA GLY A 38 -4.02 8.01 -12.48
C GLY A 38 -4.95 7.80 -11.28
N LYS A 39 -5.19 6.54 -10.87
CA LYS A 39 -6.01 6.27 -9.68
C LYS A 39 -5.31 6.82 -8.45
N ILE A 40 -6.01 7.66 -7.69
CA ILE A 40 -5.50 8.26 -6.46
C ILE A 40 -6.05 7.50 -5.25
N GLY A 41 -5.21 7.26 -4.25
CA GLY A 41 -5.60 6.74 -2.94
C GLY A 41 -4.93 7.54 -1.82
N LEU A 42 -5.69 7.90 -0.79
CA LEU A 42 -5.14 8.62 0.37
C LEU A 42 -4.22 7.69 1.16
N MET A 43 -3.06 8.20 1.59
CA MET A 43 -2.09 7.36 2.29
C MET A 43 -2.56 6.92 3.67
N THR A 44 -3.31 7.77 4.38
CA THR A 44 -3.83 7.45 5.72
C THR A 44 -4.65 6.15 5.76
N PRO A 45 -5.73 5.98 4.97
CA PRO A 45 -6.50 4.72 4.98
C PRO A 45 -5.67 3.54 4.46
N LEU A 46 -4.82 3.73 3.44
CA LEU A 46 -3.99 2.67 2.88
C LEU A 46 -2.98 2.11 3.90
N VAL A 47 -2.40 2.98 4.73
CA VAL A 47 -1.50 2.58 5.83
C VAL A 47 -2.28 1.87 6.93
N THR A 48 -3.43 2.41 7.33
CA THR A 48 -4.28 1.78 8.36
C THR A 48 -4.71 0.38 7.95
N GLU A 49 -5.24 0.20 6.74
CA GLU A 49 -5.62 -1.11 6.20
C GLU A 49 -4.45 -2.10 6.18
N TRP A 50 -3.27 -1.65 5.76
CA TRP A 50 -2.07 -2.49 5.73
C TRP A 50 -1.59 -2.91 7.12
N MET A 51 -1.65 -2.01 8.11
CA MET A 51 -1.30 -2.32 9.50
C MET A 51 -2.25 -3.35 10.09
N MET A 52 -3.56 -3.16 9.92
CA MET A 52 -4.59 -4.07 10.44
C MET A 52 -4.48 -5.47 9.82
N ALA A 53 -4.27 -5.55 8.50
CA ALA A 53 -4.07 -6.82 7.81
C ALA A 53 -2.80 -7.57 8.25
N ARG A 54 -1.78 -6.84 8.73
CA ARG A 54 -0.55 -7.44 9.25
C ARG A 54 -0.72 -7.96 10.67
N ASP A 55 -1.50 -7.27 11.50
CA ASP A 55 -1.77 -7.70 12.87
C ASP A 55 -2.69 -8.92 12.92
N SER A 56 -3.65 -9.04 11.99
CA SER A 56 -4.48 -10.25 11.89
C SER A 56 -3.68 -11.51 11.57
N VAL A 57 -2.70 -11.42 10.66
CA VAL A 57 -1.82 -12.55 10.30
C VAL A 57 -0.94 -13.00 11.47
N LYS A 58 -0.59 -12.11 12.40
CA LYS A 58 0.16 -12.48 13.61
C LYS A 58 -0.69 -13.22 14.63
N LEU A 59 -2.00 -12.98 14.66
CA LEU A 59 -2.92 -13.67 15.58
C LEU A 59 -3.17 -15.11 15.11
N ASP A 60 -3.34 -15.34 13.81
CA ASP A 60 -3.52 -16.69 13.24
C ASP A 60 -2.28 -17.59 13.33
N ALA A 61 -1.08 -17.03 13.51
CA ALA A 61 0.17 -17.80 13.61
C ALA A 61 0.55 -18.20 15.05
N ALA A 62 -0.31 -17.89 16.02
CA ALA A 62 -0.09 -18.16 17.45
C ALA A 62 -0.99 -19.29 18.02
N ASP A 63 -1.80 -19.93 17.17
CA ASP A 63 -2.52 -21.20 17.41
C ASP A 63 -1.77 -22.38 16.76
#